data_AF-A0A6B2LGC2-F1
#
_entry.id   AF-A0A6B2LGC2-F1
#
_cell.length_a   1.000
_cell.length_b   1.000
_cell.length_c   1.000
_cell.angle_alpha   90.00
_cell.angle_beta   90.00
_cell.angle_gamma   90.00
#
_symmetry.space_group_name_H-M   'P 1'
#
loop_
_entity.id
_entity.type
_entity.pdbx_description
1 polymer ?
#
loop_
_entity_poly.entity_id
_entity_poly.type
_entity_poly.pdbx_seq_one_letter_code
_entity_poly.pdbx_strand_id
1 'polypeptide(L)'
;MRANALYYSQIYICPRVLVDVTTVDLSSQLLNRPLSVPILIAPMAAQKMVHPDGEIGITKVAKEFGAVMCLSTISSTQLEDVAKAMAAHEPGKKASGGLWFQLYVLKRRDITERLVRRAEAAGYNALCLTVDAPVSGKREVNARNRFIYPPGVVPENFKELFEEETAKTSVTDMNAFLATLFDSSVNWKDLAWLKSITSLPIILKGHTTR
;
A
#
# COMPACT_ATOMS: atom_id res chain seq x y z
N MET A 1 -8.76 -13.61 11.75
CA MET A 1 -9.60 -12.56 11.14
C MET A 1 -10.83 -12.21 11.97
N ARG A 2 -11.71 -13.17 12.37
CA ARG A 2 -12.93 -12.86 13.17
C ARG A 2 -12.66 -12.02 14.43
N ALA A 3 -11.57 -12.31 15.14
CA ALA A 3 -11.19 -11.57 16.35
C ALA A 3 -11.06 -10.05 16.13
N ASN A 4 -10.57 -9.59 14.98
CA ASN A 4 -10.43 -8.16 14.69
C ASN A 4 -11.80 -7.47 14.71
N ALA A 5 -12.81 -8.05 14.08
CA ALA A 5 -14.17 -7.50 14.07
C ALA A 5 -14.85 -7.62 15.44
N LEU A 6 -14.68 -8.78 16.09
CA LEU A 6 -15.26 -9.02 17.42
C LEU A 6 -14.71 -8.08 18.49
N TYR A 7 -13.45 -7.67 18.37
CA TYR A 7 -12.86 -6.71 19.29
C TYR A 7 -13.59 -5.36 19.25
N TYR A 8 -13.87 -4.83 18.05
CA TYR A 8 -14.62 -3.57 17.92
C TYR A 8 -16.06 -3.69 18.45
N SER A 9 -16.72 -4.85 18.32
CA SER A 9 -18.07 -5.04 18.88
C SER A 9 -18.14 -5.04 20.40
N GLN A 10 -16.98 -5.13 21.08
CA GLN A 10 -16.89 -5.07 22.55
C GLN A 10 -16.65 -3.64 23.06
N ILE A 11 -16.43 -2.67 22.17
CA ILE A 11 -16.23 -1.26 22.53
C ILE A 11 -17.58 -0.56 22.56
N TYR A 12 -17.98 -0.09 23.74
CA TYR A 12 -19.20 0.69 23.93
C TYR A 12 -18.91 2.18 23.76
N ILE A 13 -19.79 2.88 23.03
CA ILE A 13 -19.73 4.33 22.88
C ILE A 13 -20.62 4.96 23.97
N CYS A 14 -20.07 5.90 24.74
CA CYS A 14 -20.83 6.71 25.70
C CYS A 14 -21.10 8.09 25.09
N PRO A 15 -22.23 8.30 24.38
CA PRO A 15 -22.51 9.58 23.72
C PRO A 15 -22.68 10.69 24.75
N ARG A 16 -22.16 11.87 24.43
CA ARG A 16 -22.43 13.10 25.17
C ARG A 16 -23.74 13.69 24.65
N VAL A 17 -24.72 13.86 25.53
CA VAL A 17 -26.04 14.42 25.18
C VAL A 17 -26.04 15.95 25.25
N LEU A 18 -26.98 16.60 24.55
CA LEU A 18 -27.13 18.06 24.50
C LEU A 18 -25.87 18.81 23.97
N VAL A 19 -25.19 18.21 22.99
CA VAL A 19 -24.07 18.84 22.27
C VAL A 19 -24.56 19.36 20.92
N ASP A 20 -24.24 20.60 20.57
CA ASP A 20 -24.49 21.14 19.25
C ASP A 20 -23.58 20.46 18.22
N VAL A 21 -24.19 19.71 17.30
CA VAL A 21 -23.54 18.99 16.20
C VAL A 21 -24.06 19.46 14.84
N THR A 22 -24.59 20.68 14.75
CA THR A 22 -25.03 21.29 13.48
C THR A 22 -23.90 21.35 12.45
N THR A 23 -22.65 21.45 12.90
CA THR A 23 -21.45 21.36 12.07
C THR A 23 -20.50 20.31 12.66
N VAL A 24 -20.06 19.35 11.83
CA VAL A 24 -19.07 18.34 12.20
C VAL A 24 -17.86 18.48 11.29
N ASP A 25 -16.70 18.74 11.86
CA ASP A 25 -15.42 18.78 11.15
C ASP A 25 -14.68 17.45 11.36
N LEU A 26 -14.47 16.70 10.28
CA LEU A 26 -13.71 15.45 10.27
C LEU A 26 -12.24 15.67 9.89
N SER A 27 -11.84 16.91 9.61
CA SER A 27 -10.48 17.21 9.20
C SER A 27 -9.49 16.85 10.31
N SER A 28 -8.31 16.41 9.89
CA SER A 28 -7.23 16.01 10.80
C SER A 28 -5.88 16.23 10.15
N GLN A 29 -4.80 15.87 10.84
CA GLN A 29 -3.46 15.87 10.27
C GLN A 29 -2.75 14.55 10.54
N LEU A 30 -1.98 14.09 9.57
CA LEU A 30 -1.14 12.91 9.69
C LEU A 30 0.21 13.19 9.02
N LEU A 31 1.31 12.97 9.75
CA LEU A 31 2.68 13.30 9.30
C LEU A 31 2.82 14.75 8.82
N ASN A 32 2.22 15.70 9.55
CA ASN A 32 2.17 17.13 9.22
C ASN A 32 1.48 17.45 7.88
N ARG A 33 0.60 16.58 7.40
CA ARG A 33 -0.21 16.80 6.18
C ARG A 33 -1.70 16.82 6.53
N PRO A 34 -2.48 17.76 5.96
CA PRO A 34 -3.91 17.84 6.20
C PRO A 34 -4.65 16.67 5.54
N LEU A 35 -5.62 16.11 6.26
CA LEU A 35 -6.60 15.14 5.78
C LEU A 35 -8.00 15.74 5.92
N SER A 36 -8.86 15.49 4.95
CA SER A 36 -10.28 15.89 5.05
C SER A 36 -11.09 14.90 5.88
N VAL A 37 -10.62 13.66 6.00
CA VAL A 37 -11.19 12.61 6.85
C VAL A 37 -10.07 11.80 7.51
N PRO A 38 -10.26 11.26 8.73
CA PRO A 38 -9.25 10.47 9.43
C PRO A 38 -9.26 9.01 8.96
N ILE A 39 -9.39 8.80 7.64
CA ILE A 39 -9.52 7.49 7.00
C ILE A 39 -8.44 7.37 5.94
N LEU A 40 -7.78 6.21 5.93
CA LEU A 40 -6.75 5.87 4.96
C LEU A 40 -7.12 4.58 4.25
N ILE A 41 -6.74 4.48 2.99
CA ILE A 41 -6.88 3.26 2.19
C ILE A 41 -5.63 2.42 2.39
N ALA A 42 -5.80 1.27 3.01
CA ALA A 42 -4.73 0.32 3.28
C ALA A 42 -4.19 -0.32 1.98
N PRO A 43 -2.90 -0.71 1.94
CA PRO A 43 -2.31 -1.30 0.76
C PRO A 43 -2.88 -2.70 0.48
N MET A 44 -3.47 -2.85 -0.70
CA MET A 44 -4.00 -4.10 -1.23
C MET A 44 -3.34 -4.40 -2.58
N ALA A 45 -2.91 -5.65 -2.76
CA ALA A 45 -2.22 -6.08 -3.98
C ALA A 45 -3.19 -6.34 -5.14
N ALA A 46 -2.74 -6.07 -6.36
CA ALA A 46 -3.37 -6.46 -7.62
C ALA A 46 -4.88 -6.17 -7.71
N GLN A 47 -5.28 -4.91 -7.54
CA GLN A 47 -6.70 -4.53 -7.46
C GLN A 47 -7.46 -4.74 -8.78
N LYS A 48 -6.76 -4.85 -9.93
CA LYS A 48 -7.36 -5.21 -11.22
C LYS A 48 -7.94 -6.63 -11.27
N MET A 49 -7.65 -7.48 -10.29
CA MET A 49 -8.37 -8.76 -10.13
C MET A 49 -9.85 -8.56 -9.78
N VAL A 50 -10.20 -7.42 -9.17
CA VAL A 50 -11.56 -7.13 -8.68
C VAL A 50 -12.31 -6.26 -9.67
N HIS A 51 -11.67 -5.23 -10.23
CA HIS A 51 -12.30 -4.30 -11.16
C HIS A 51 -11.27 -3.74 -12.16
N PRO A 52 -11.60 -3.52 -13.44
CA PRO A 52 -10.66 -3.00 -14.45
C PRO A 52 -9.97 -1.68 -14.06
N ASP A 53 -10.67 -0.79 -13.34
CA ASP A 53 -10.09 0.47 -12.84
C ASP A 53 -8.97 0.27 -11.82
N GLY A 54 -8.93 -0.87 -11.14
CA GLY A 54 -7.93 -1.24 -10.15
C GLY A 54 -7.59 -0.11 -9.18
N GLU A 55 -6.28 0.13 -9.04
CA GLU A 55 -5.75 1.16 -8.15
C GLU A 55 -6.11 2.59 -8.57
N ILE A 56 -6.31 2.84 -9.87
CA ILE A 56 -6.70 4.17 -10.36
C ILE A 56 -8.09 4.57 -9.85
N GLY A 57 -9.05 3.63 -9.88
CA GLY A 57 -10.40 3.89 -9.40
C GLY A 57 -10.42 4.29 -7.92
N ILE A 58 -9.76 3.50 -7.09
CA ILE A 58 -9.64 3.78 -5.64
C ILE A 58 -8.87 5.08 -5.37
N THR A 59 -7.84 5.39 -6.16
CA THR A 59 -7.06 6.63 -6.01
C THR A 59 -7.89 7.88 -6.30
N LYS A 60 -8.76 7.83 -7.31
CA LYS A 60 -9.69 8.94 -7.61
C LYS A 60 -10.63 9.21 -6.44
N VAL A 61 -11.17 8.16 -5.81
CA VAL A 61 -12.01 8.29 -4.62
C VAL A 61 -11.22 8.82 -3.42
N ALA A 62 -10.00 8.32 -3.19
CA ALA A 62 -9.15 8.82 -2.10
C ALA A 62 -8.91 10.33 -2.22
N LYS A 63 -8.62 10.79 -3.45
CA LYS A 63 -8.47 12.21 -3.77
C LYS A 63 -9.76 13.00 -3.57
N GLU A 64 -10.90 12.46 -4.00
CA GLU A 64 -12.21 13.09 -3.83
C GLU A 64 -12.53 13.35 -2.34
N PHE A 65 -12.28 12.36 -1.48
CA PHE A 65 -12.53 12.44 -0.04
C PHE A 65 -11.39 13.11 0.75
N GLY A 66 -10.27 13.47 0.11
CA GLY A 66 -9.10 14.01 0.81
C GLY A 66 -8.46 13.03 1.79
N ALA A 67 -8.50 11.73 1.46
CA ALA A 67 -7.93 10.62 2.20
C ALA A 67 -6.53 10.25 1.65
N VAL A 68 -5.77 9.47 2.43
CA VAL A 68 -4.50 8.89 1.94
C VAL A 68 -4.77 7.58 1.21
N MET A 69 -4.17 7.41 0.04
CA MET A 69 -4.06 6.14 -0.66
C MET A 69 -2.68 5.53 -0.40
N CYS A 70 -2.63 4.35 0.24
CA CYS A 70 -1.40 3.59 0.39
C CYS A 70 -1.31 2.52 -0.70
N LEU A 71 -0.43 2.71 -1.67
CA LEU A 71 -0.25 1.78 -2.80
C LEU A 71 0.59 0.57 -2.40
N SER A 72 0.17 -0.63 -2.78
CA SER A 72 0.94 -1.87 -2.60
C SER A 72 2.20 -1.91 -3.48
N THR A 73 3.30 -2.50 -2.99
CA THR A 73 4.45 -2.84 -3.85
C THR A 73 4.01 -3.75 -5.00
N ILE A 74 3.09 -4.69 -4.71
CA ILE A 74 2.51 -5.67 -5.65
C ILE A 74 1.24 -5.09 -6.26
N SER A 75 1.33 -3.92 -6.89
CA SER A 75 0.20 -3.29 -7.57
C SER A 75 0.03 -3.82 -8.99
N SER A 76 -1.21 -3.85 -9.48
CA SER A 76 -1.56 -4.07 -10.89
C SER A 76 -1.60 -2.78 -11.72
N THR A 77 -1.05 -1.69 -11.17
CA THR A 77 -0.91 -0.39 -11.82
C THR A 77 0.45 0.19 -11.43
N GLN A 78 1.15 0.87 -12.35
CA GLN A 78 2.42 1.49 -12.02
C GLN A 78 2.24 2.61 -11.01
N LEU A 79 3.19 2.73 -10.08
CA LEU A 79 3.15 3.77 -9.05
C LEU A 79 3.08 5.19 -9.65
N GLU A 80 3.69 5.41 -10.82
CA GLU A 80 3.67 6.69 -11.53
C GLU A 80 2.27 7.03 -12.06
N ASP A 81 1.51 6.05 -12.54
CA ASP A 81 0.16 6.27 -13.06
C ASP A 81 -0.83 6.52 -11.92
N VAL A 82 -0.65 5.85 -10.78
CA VAL A 82 -1.37 6.16 -9.54
C VAL A 82 -1.05 7.59 -9.08
N ALA A 83 0.22 8.02 -9.16
CA ALA A 83 0.61 9.39 -8.85
C ALA A 83 -0.05 10.43 -9.77
N LYS A 84 -0.09 10.19 -11.09
CA LYS A 84 -0.80 11.05 -12.04
C LYS A 84 -2.29 11.16 -11.70
N ALA A 85 -2.94 10.04 -11.33
CA ALA A 85 -4.35 10.04 -10.95
C ALA A 85 -4.62 10.87 -9.68
N MET A 86 -3.72 10.84 -8.70
CA MET A 86 -3.80 11.70 -7.51
C MET A 86 -3.54 13.17 -7.83
N ALA A 87 -2.57 13.46 -8.70
CA ALA A 87 -2.11 14.82 -9.00
C ALA A 87 -3.03 15.61 -9.95
N ALA A 88 -3.95 14.94 -10.67
CA ALA A 88 -4.86 15.60 -11.61
C ALA A 88 -5.55 16.81 -10.96
N HIS A 89 -5.45 18.00 -11.55
CA HIS A 89 -5.91 19.23 -10.92
C HIS A 89 -7.45 19.27 -10.75
N GLU A 90 -7.92 19.63 -9.56
CA GLU A 90 -9.32 20.02 -9.31
C GLU A 90 -9.34 21.50 -8.88
N PRO A 91 -9.79 22.41 -9.78
CA PRO A 91 -9.86 23.84 -9.46
C PRO A 91 -10.67 24.09 -8.19
N GLY A 92 -10.11 24.89 -7.27
CA GLY A 92 -10.79 25.33 -6.05
C GLY A 92 -10.69 24.39 -4.84
N LYS A 93 -10.06 23.21 -4.97
CA LYS A 93 -9.90 22.27 -3.85
C LYS A 93 -8.52 22.39 -3.20
N LYS A 94 -8.48 22.63 -1.89
CA LYS A 94 -7.22 22.56 -1.12
C LYS A 94 -6.70 21.12 -1.14
N ALA A 95 -5.42 20.96 -1.47
CA ALA A 95 -4.77 19.65 -1.45
C ALA A 95 -4.86 19.05 -0.04
N SER A 96 -5.51 17.90 0.07
CA SER A 96 -5.68 17.11 1.29
C SER A 96 -5.46 15.63 0.97
N GLY A 97 -4.98 14.86 1.94
CA GLY A 97 -4.61 13.46 1.70
C GLY A 97 -3.24 13.31 1.03
N GLY A 98 -3.12 12.28 0.19
CA GLY A 98 -1.93 12.05 -0.63
C GLY A 98 -1.62 10.57 -0.84
N LEU A 99 -0.37 10.29 -1.21
CA LEU A 99 0.08 8.95 -1.58
C LEU A 99 1.17 8.43 -0.66
N TRP A 100 0.94 7.24 -0.12
CA TRP A 100 1.95 6.44 0.57
C TRP A 100 2.31 5.24 -0.29
N PHE A 101 3.57 4.81 -0.24
CA PHE A 101 4.01 3.61 -0.93
C PHE A 101 4.30 2.53 0.09
N GLN A 102 3.51 1.46 0.10
CA GLN A 102 3.81 0.29 0.88
C GLN A 102 5.02 -0.42 0.26
N LEU A 103 6.00 -0.74 1.11
CA LEU A 103 7.27 -1.29 0.71
C LEU A 103 7.54 -2.62 1.43
N TYR A 104 8.12 -3.56 0.69
CA TYR A 104 8.87 -4.69 1.23
C TYR A 104 10.36 -4.48 0.93
N VAL A 105 11.23 -4.80 1.89
CA VAL A 105 12.66 -4.93 1.60
C VAL A 105 12.86 -6.28 0.90
N LEU A 106 13.29 -6.22 -0.36
CA LEU A 106 13.44 -7.39 -1.24
C LEU A 106 14.87 -7.91 -1.16
N LYS A 107 15.09 -9.18 -1.53
CA LYS A 107 16.43 -9.82 -1.51
C LYS A 107 17.47 -8.96 -2.24
N ARG A 108 17.07 -8.45 -3.40
CA ARG A 108 17.82 -7.49 -4.20
C ARG A 108 17.53 -6.07 -3.73
N ARG A 109 18.43 -5.55 -2.88
CA ARG A 109 18.33 -4.20 -2.29
C ARG A 109 18.34 -3.09 -3.34
N ASP A 110 19.00 -3.31 -4.47
CA ASP A 110 19.00 -2.39 -5.62
C ASP A 110 17.60 -2.20 -6.21
N ILE A 111 16.76 -3.24 -6.23
CA ILE A 111 15.37 -3.14 -6.67
C ILE A 111 14.54 -2.35 -5.66
N THR A 112 14.71 -2.61 -4.37
CA THR A 112 14.05 -1.84 -3.31
C THR A 112 14.43 -0.36 -3.39
N GLU A 113 15.71 -0.05 -3.59
CA GLU A 113 16.17 1.33 -3.75
C GLU A 113 15.55 1.99 -5.00
N ARG A 114 15.52 1.31 -6.15
CA ARG A 114 14.85 1.82 -7.36
C ARG A 114 13.38 2.14 -7.11
N LEU A 115 12.65 1.29 -6.39
CA LEU A 115 11.24 1.55 -6.05
C LEU A 115 11.09 2.78 -5.15
N VAL A 116 11.97 2.94 -4.15
CA VAL A 116 11.97 4.12 -3.28
C VAL A 116 12.21 5.39 -4.09
N ARG A 117 13.21 5.40 -4.99
CA ARG A 117 13.49 6.56 -5.87
C ARG A 117 12.32 6.88 -6.79
N ARG A 118 11.69 5.86 -7.38
CA ARG A 118 10.49 6.04 -8.21
C ARG A 118 9.33 6.64 -7.41
N ALA A 119 9.09 6.16 -6.20
CA ALA A 119 8.07 6.70 -5.31
C ALA A 119 8.35 8.16 -4.93
N GLU A 120 9.58 8.49 -4.54
CA GLU A 120 10.01 9.88 -4.27
C GLU A 120 9.78 10.79 -5.49
N ALA A 121 10.26 10.38 -6.67
CA ALA A 121 10.15 11.13 -7.91
C ALA A 121 8.69 11.33 -8.36
N ALA A 122 7.83 10.34 -8.10
CA ALA A 122 6.40 10.41 -8.40
C ALA A 122 5.59 11.23 -7.36
N GLY A 123 6.21 11.72 -6.29
CA GLY A 123 5.55 12.55 -5.28
C GLY A 123 4.81 11.78 -4.18
N TYR A 124 5.15 10.51 -3.97
CA TYR A 124 4.73 9.80 -2.76
C TYR A 124 5.36 10.47 -1.54
N ASN A 125 4.58 10.62 -0.47
CA ASN A 125 4.96 11.42 0.68
C ASN A 125 5.24 10.61 1.96
N ALA A 126 5.11 9.28 1.91
CA ALA A 126 5.58 8.40 2.96
C ALA A 126 5.80 6.96 2.45
N LEU A 127 6.63 6.21 3.17
CA LEU A 127 6.82 4.77 2.98
C LEU A 127 6.13 4.00 4.09
N CYS A 128 5.32 3.00 3.73
CA CYS A 128 4.69 2.07 4.66
C CYS A 128 5.43 0.73 4.62
N LEU A 129 6.43 0.57 5.48
CA LEU A 129 7.29 -0.62 5.50
C LEU A 129 6.55 -1.78 6.18
N THR A 130 6.27 -2.85 5.43
CA THR A 130 5.68 -4.07 5.99
C THR A 130 6.77 -4.90 6.70
N VAL A 131 6.58 -5.18 7.99
CA VAL A 131 7.56 -5.91 8.84
C VAL A 131 7.02 -7.23 9.40
N ASP A 132 5.75 -7.56 9.16
CA ASP A 132 5.07 -8.75 9.69
C ASP A 132 4.99 -9.94 8.72
N ALA A 133 5.63 -9.84 7.56
CA ALA A 133 5.57 -10.84 6.50
C ALA A 133 6.95 -11.25 5.97
N PRO A 134 7.86 -11.77 6.83
CA PRO A 134 9.14 -12.34 6.37
C PRO A 134 8.93 -13.59 5.52
N VAL A 135 7.80 -14.27 5.71
CA VAL A 135 7.31 -15.37 4.88
C VAL A 135 5.83 -15.14 4.56
N SER A 136 5.38 -15.66 3.43
CA SER A 136 3.97 -15.57 3.07
C SER A 136 3.09 -16.33 4.06
N GLY A 137 2.02 -15.70 4.53
CA GLY A 137 1.07 -16.33 5.44
C GLY A 137 0.33 -17.49 4.76
N LYS A 138 0.12 -18.58 5.51
CA LYS A 138 -0.61 -19.77 5.02
C LYS A 138 -2.10 -19.46 4.87
N ARG A 139 -2.53 -19.11 3.66
CA ARG A 139 -3.95 -18.92 3.30
C ARG A 139 -4.51 -20.21 2.72
N GLU A 140 -5.15 -21.04 3.55
CA GLU A 140 -5.66 -22.36 3.15
C GLU A 140 -6.66 -22.29 1.98
N VAL A 141 -7.48 -21.24 1.90
CA VAL A 141 -8.42 -21.03 0.79
C VAL A 141 -7.67 -20.91 -0.54
N ASN A 142 -6.55 -20.18 -0.57
CA ASN A 142 -5.74 -20.05 -1.78
C ASN A 142 -5.15 -21.40 -2.19
N ALA A 143 -4.69 -22.22 -1.23
CA ALA A 143 -4.18 -23.55 -1.51
C ALA A 143 -5.27 -24.50 -2.04
N ARG A 144 -6.46 -24.52 -1.40
CA ARG A 144 -7.61 -25.33 -1.83
C ARG A 144 -8.08 -24.94 -3.24
N ASN A 145 -8.08 -23.65 -3.54
CA ASN A 145 -8.53 -23.14 -4.83
C ASN A 145 -7.42 -23.11 -5.89
N ARG A 146 -6.19 -23.52 -5.54
CA ARG A 146 -5.00 -23.43 -6.41
C ARG A 146 -4.88 -22.04 -7.05
N PHE A 147 -4.99 -21.01 -6.21
CA PHE A 147 -5.11 -19.62 -6.64
C PHE A 147 -3.95 -19.22 -7.56
N ILE A 148 -4.31 -18.70 -8.73
CA ILE A 148 -3.42 -18.04 -9.68
C ILE A 148 -3.96 -16.65 -9.98
N TYR A 149 -3.07 -15.71 -10.29
CA TYR A 149 -3.48 -14.41 -10.79
C TYR A 149 -4.11 -14.56 -12.18
N PRO A 150 -5.23 -13.88 -12.49
CA PRO A 150 -5.85 -13.92 -13.80
C PRO A 150 -4.91 -13.43 -14.92
N PRO A 151 -5.05 -13.92 -16.16
CA PRO A 151 -4.31 -13.39 -17.31
C PRO A 151 -4.47 -11.87 -17.44
N GLY A 152 -3.38 -11.17 -17.75
CA GLY A 152 -3.35 -9.72 -17.87
C GLY A 152 -3.20 -8.96 -16.56
N VAL A 153 -3.29 -9.62 -15.40
CA VAL A 153 -2.94 -9.03 -14.10
C VAL A 153 -1.47 -9.33 -13.80
N VAL A 154 -0.63 -8.31 -13.91
CA VAL A 154 0.82 -8.41 -13.70
C VAL A 154 1.27 -7.47 -12.58
N PRO A 155 2.43 -7.73 -11.93
CA PRO A 155 3.00 -6.82 -10.96
C PRO A 155 3.62 -5.61 -11.69
N GLU A 156 2.83 -4.58 -11.99
CA GLU A 156 3.22 -3.46 -12.86
C GLU A 156 4.48 -2.71 -12.38
N ASN A 157 4.70 -2.61 -11.07
CA ASN A 157 5.92 -2.01 -10.54
C ASN A 157 7.20 -2.81 -10.87
N PHE A 158 7.05 -4.07 -11.24
CA PHE A 158 8.11 -5.03 -11.57
C PHE A 158 7.97 -5.59 -12.99
N LYS A 159 7.17 -4.97 -13.86
CA LYS A 159 6.79 -5.55 -15.15
C LYS A 159 7.97 -6.06 -15.97
N GLU A 160 9.00 -5.24 -16.15
CA GLU A 160 10.23 -5.60 -16.88
C GLU A 160 10.91 -6.84 -16.26
N LEU A 161 11.09 -6.84 -14.94
CA LEU A 161 11.71 -7.95 -14.23
C LEU A 161 10.87 -9.24 -14.33
N PHE A 162 9.54 -9.10 -14.27
CA PHE A 162 8.63 -10.23 -14.41
C PHE A 162 8.69 -10.84 -15.82
N GLU A 163 8.68 -10.01 -16.85
CA GLU A 163 8.81 -10.43 -18.25
C GLU A 163 10.16 -11.09 -18.52
N GLU A 164 11.25 -10.55 -17.94
CA GLU A 164 12.57 -11.17 -18.05
C GLU A 164 12.66 -12.54 -17.36
N GLU A 165 12.15 -12.65 -16.13
CA GLU A 165 12.20 -13.91 -15.36
C GLU A 165 11.34 -14.99 -16.01
N THR A 166 10.16 -14.64 -16.52
CA THR A 166 9.28 -15.58 -17.24
C THR A 166 9.87 -16.05 -18.57
N ALA A 167 10.72 -15.24 -19.22
CA ALA A 167 11.42 -15.64 -20.43
C ALA A 167 12.67 -16.52 -20.17
N LYS A 168 13.32 -16.35 -19.01
CA LYS A 168 14.65 -16.95 -18.72
C LYS A 168 14.60 -18.14 -17.77
N THR A 169 13.52 -18.34 -17.02
CA THR A 169 13.49 -19.30 -15.89
C THR A 169 12.24 -20.18 -15.91
N SER A 170 12.11 -21.06 -14.91
CA SER A 170 10.90 -21.86 -14.68
C SER A 170 9.77 -21.08 -13.99
N VAL A 171 9.89 -19.76 -13.82
CA VAL A 171 8.82 -18.92 -13.29
C VAL A 171 7.69 -18.85 -14.31
N THR A 172 6.60 -19.54 -14.02
CA THR A 172 5.45 -19.66 -14.95
C THR A 172 4.35 -18.65 -14.70
N ASP A 173 4.30 -18.06 -13.50
CA ASP A 173 3.23 -17.15 -13.10
C ASP A 173 3.68 -16.12 -12.06
N MET A 174 2.79 -15.18 -11.76
CA MET A 174 3.01 -14.12 -10.79
C MET A 174 3.24 -14.64 -9.35
N ASN A 175 2.65 -15.76 -8.94
CA ASN A 175 2.92 -16.32 -7.61
C ASN A 175 4.36 -16.83 -7.51
N ALA A 176 4.81 -17.59 -8.51
CA ALA A 176 6.17 -18.12 -8.59
C ALA A 176 7.19 -16.98 -8.60
N PHE A 177 6.93 -15.92 -9.36
CA PHE A 177 7.76 -14.71 -9.38
C PHE A 177 7.86 -14.04 -8.01
N LEU A 178 6.72 -13.77 -7.37
CA LEU A 178 6.70 -13.10 -6.07
C LEU A 178 7.45 -13.90 -4.99
N ALA A 179 7.43 -15.23 -5.06
CA ALA A 179 8.19 -16.09 -4.15
C ALA A 179 9.72 -15.92 -4.27
N THR A 180 10.23 -15.46 -5.42
CA THR A 180 11.68 -15.22 -5.58
C THR A 180 12.13 -13.91 -4.94
N LEU A 181 11.24 -12.90 -4.87
CA LEU A 181 11.58 -11.52 -4.49
C LEU A 181 11.78 -11.29 -2.99
N PHE A 182 10.94 -11.89 -2.14
CA PHE A 182 10.86 -11.51 -0.72
C PHE A 182 12.02 -12.06 0.11
N ASP A 183 12.56 -11.20 0.98
CA ASP A 183 13.66 -11.55 1.88
C ASP A 183 13.14 -11.87 3.28
N SER A 184 13.40 -13.08 3.76
CA SER A 184 13.02 -13.53 5.10
C SER A 184 14.02 -13.13 6.19
N SER A 185 15.17 -12.55 5.83
CA SER A 185 16.25 -12.14 6.74
C SER A 185 16.18 -10.67 7.20
N VAL A 186 15.17 -9.93 6.73
CA VAL A 186 14.99 -8.50 7.03
C VAL A 186 14.95 -8.27 8.53
N ASN A 187 15.75 -7.32 9.00
CA ASN A 187 15.91 -6.98 10.41
C ASN A 187 16.09 -5.46 10.60
N TRP A 188 16.36 -5.04 11.85
CA TRP A 188 16.51 -3.62 12.19
C TRP A 188 17.65 -2.90 11.44
N LYS A 189 18.69 -3.60 10.99
CA LYS A 189 19.74 -3.01 10.15
C LYS A 189 19.22 -2.60 8.78
N ASP A 190 18.26 -3.33 8.22
CA ASP A 190 17.61 -2.97 6.96
C ASP A 190 16.75 -1.71 7.12
N LEU A 191 16.15 -1.47 8.28
CA LEU A 191 15.47 -0.21 8.57
C LEU A 191 16.47 0.96 8.63
N ALA A 192 17.65 0.75 9.24
CA ALA A 192 18.71 1.76 9.26
C ALA A 192 19.23 2.06 7.84
N TRP A 193 19.42 1.02 7.02
CA TRP A 193 19.76 1.17 5.60
C TRP A 193 18.66 1.93 4.84
N LEU A 194 17.39 1.57 5.00
CA LEU A 194 16.28 2.26 4.32
C LEU A 194 16.25 3.75 4.67
N LYS A 195 16.49 4.09 5.95
CA LYS A 195 16.62 5.49 6.41
C LYS A 195 17.80 6.23 5.78
N SER A 196 18.87 5.53 5.40
CA SER A 196 20.02 6.15 4.72
C SER A 196 19.76 6.50 3.26
N ILE A 197 18.77 5.85 2.62
CA ILE A 197 18.48 6.07 1.20
C ILE A 197 17.28 6.99 0.96
N THR A 198 16.43 7.29 1.94
CA THR A 198 15.27 8.17 1.75
C THR A 198 15.10 9.17 2.89
N SER A 199 14.56 10.35 2.56
CA SER A 199 14.09 11.32 3.55
C SER A 199 12.58 11.25 3.80
N LEU A 200 11.85 10.37 3.10
CA LEU A 200 10.43 10.18 3.33
C LEU A 200 10.18 9.61 4.74
N PRO A 201 9.11 10.04 5.43
CA PRO A 201 8.66 9.37 6.64
C PRO A 201 8.44 7.88 6.40
N ILE A 202 8.93 7.04 7.31
CA ILE A 202 8.75 5.58 7.27
C ILE A 202 7.81 5.17 8.40
N ILE A 203 6.69 4.54 8.03
CA ILE A 203 5.72 3.94 8.95
C ILE A 203 5.98 2.43 9.00
N LEU A 204 6.14 1.88 10.19
CA LEU A 204 6.23 0.43 10.37
C LEU A 204 4.82 -0.17 10.41
N LYS A 205 4.50 -1.03 9.44
CA LYS A 205 3.24 -1.76 9.34
C LYS A 205 3.46 -3.21 9.77
N GLY A 206 2.70 -3.65 10.77
CA GLY A 206 2.74 -5.03 11.28
C GLY A 206 3.33 -5.18 12.68
N HIS A 207 3.62 -4.07 13.36
CA HIS A 207 4.03 -4.09 14.76
C HIS A 207 2.82 -4.32 15.68
N THR A 208 2.86 -5.35 16.52
CA THR A 208 1.73 -5.74 17.40
C THR A 208 2.12 -5.86 18.88
N THR A 209 3.40 -5.74 19.21
CA THR A 209 3.91 -5.75 20.58
C THR A 209 3.98 -4.33 21.16
N ARG A 210 4.00 -4.20 22.49
CA ARG A 210 4.30 -2.94 23.18
C ARG A 210 5.81 -2.73 23.29
#